data_AF-A0A944PIA6-F1
#
_entry.id   AF-A0A944PIA6-F1
#
_cell.length_a   1.000
_cell.length_b   1.000
_cell.length_c   1.000
_cell.angle_alpha   90.00
_cell.angle_beta   90.00
_cell.angle_gamma   90.00
#
_symmetry.space_group_name_H-M   'P 1'
#
loop_
_entity.id
_entity.type
_entity.pdbx_description
1 polymer ?
#
loop_
_entity_poly.entity_id
_entity_poly.type
_entity_poly.pdbx_seq_one_letter_code
_entity_poly.pdbx_strand_id
1 'polypeptide(L)' 'RPAAIIRDLDLLRPIYAQTAAYGHFGRELPDFTWERTDRVAALRAIAGV' A
#
# COMPACT_ATOMS: atom_id res chain seq x y z
N ARG A 1 1.06 13.13 7.67
CA ARG A 1 2.24 13.93 7.24
C ARG A 1 2.97 13.14 6.14
N PRO A 2 3.55 13.79 5.10
CA PRO A 2 4.16 13.10 3.95
C PRO A 2 5.15 11.98 4.31
N ALA A 3 6.04 12.20 5.29
CA ALA A 3 7.02 11.21 5.73
C ALA A 3 6.39 9.91 6.28
N ALA A 4 5.19 9.99 6.88
CA ALA A 4 4.51 8.80 7.39
C ALA A 4 4.02 7.90 6.25
N ILE A 5 3.56 8.48 5.13
CA ILE A 5 3.14 7.70 3.96
C ILE A 5 4.34 6.96 3.36
N ILE A 6 5.47 7.67 3.20
CA ILE A 6 6.72 7.08 2.68
C ILE A 6 7.16 5.88 3.52
N ARG A 7 7.15 6.05 4.86
CA ARG A 7 7.56 5.00 5.79
C ARG A 7 6.58 3.83 5.79
N ASP A 8 5.28 4.12 5.95
CA ASP A 8 4.26 3.08 6.13
C ASP A 8 4.05 2.25 4.86
N LEU A 9 4.25 2.85 3.68
CA LEU A 9 4.18 2.16 2.38
C LEU A 9 5.57 1.78 1.83
N ASP A 10 6.65 2.01 2.58
CA ASP A 10 8.01 1.65 2.17
C ASP A 10 8.36 2.11 0.74
N LEU A 11 8.25 3.41 0.48
CA LEU A 11 8.28 3.99 -0.87
C LEU A 11 9.68 4.37 -1.37
N LEU A 12 10.72 4.37 -0.52
CA LEU A 12 12.09 4.72 -0.95
C LEU A 12 12.81 3.51 -1.57
N ARG A 13 12.18 2.91 -2.58
CA ARG A 13 12.63 1.71 -3.29
C ARG A 13 12.39 1.86 -4.80
N PRO A 14 13.17 1.17 -5.66
CA PRO A 14 12.99 1.25 -7.12
C PRO A 14 11.80 0.39 -7.62
N ILE A 15 10.60 0.69 -7.16
CA ILE A 15 9.37 -0.11 -7.40
C ILE A 15 8.46 0.44 -8.52
N TYR A 16 8.77 1.64 -9.03
CA TYR A 16 7.82 2.42 -9.86
C TYR A 16 7.76 2.00 -11.34
N ALA A 17 8.75 1.26 -11.86
CA ALA A 17 8.74 0.87 -13.27
C ALA A 17 7.53 0.00 -13.63
N GLN A 18 7.10 -0.89 -12.71
CA GLN A 18 5.97 -1.79 -12.92
C GLN A 18 4.61 -1.08 -12.95
N THR A 19 4.52 0.16 -12.42
CA THR A 19 3.28 0.95 -12.44
C THR A 19 3.06 1.69 -13.75
N ALA A 20 4.10 1.83 -14.60
CA ALA A 20 4.05 2.62 -15.83
C ALA A 20 3.16 2.01 -16.94
N ALA A 21 2.77 0.74 -16.79
CA ALA A 21 1.87 0.04 -17.68
C ALA A 21 0.84 -0.77 -16.88
N TYR A 22 -0.34 -0.97 -17.46
CA TYR A 22 -1.44 -1.77 -16.87
C TYR A 22 -1.99 -1.22 -15.54
N GLY A 23 -1.76 0.07 -15.27
CA GLY A 23 -2.34 0.79 -14.13
C GLY A 23 -1.56 0.65 -12.82
N HIS A 24 -1.80 1.61 -11.93
CA HIS A 24 -1.19 1.72 -10.60
C HIS A 24 -1.91 0.89 -9.53
N PHE A 25 -3.19 0.56 -9.75
CA PHE A 25 -4.08 -0.03 -8.74
C PHE A 25 -4.71 -1.34 -9.20
N GLY A 26 -5.19 -2.13 -8.24
CA GLY A 26 -5.92 -3.39 -8.48
C GLY A 26 -5.02 -4.57 -8.89
N ARG A 27 -3.72 -4.45 -8.63
CA ARG A 27 -2.70 -5.47 -8.94
C ARG A 27 -1.96 -5.83 -7.66
N GLU A 28 -2.24 -7.00 -7.09
CA GLU A 28 -1.62 -7.49 -5.85
C GLU A 28 -0.19 -8.01 -6.09
N LEU A 29 0.73 -7.09 -6.41
CA LEU A 29 2.15 -7.39 -6.58
C LEU A 29 2.92 -7.14 -5.28
N PRO A 30 4.00 -7.90 -4.98
CA PRO A 30 4.75 -7.77 -3.72
C PRO A 30 5.24 -6.34 -3.42
N ASP A 31 5.58 -5.59 -4.48
CA ASP A 31 6.10 -4.22 -4.42
C ASP A 31 5.02 -3.15 -4.21
N PHE A 32 3.76 -3.45 -4.53
CA PHE A 32 2.64 -2.50 -4.44
C PHE A 32 2.05 -2.54 -3.04
N THR A 33 2.78 -1.96 -2.09
CA THR A 33 2.43 -1.92 -0.66
C THR A 33 1.09 -1.24 -0.39
N TRP A 34 0.63 -0.35 -1.27
CA TRP A 34 -0.68 0.32 -1.18
C TRP A 34 -1.87 -0.59 -1.49
N GLU A 35 -1.66 -1.74 -2.12
CA GLU A 35 -2.71 -2.75 -2.36
C GLU A 35 -2.91 -3.69 -1.16
N ARG A 36 -2.02 -3.62 -0.16
CA ARG A 36 -2.13 -4.49 1.03
C ARG A 36 -3.35 -4.12 1.87
N THR A 37 -4.06 -5.14 2.31
CA THR A 37 -5.22 -5.03 3.22
C THR A 37 -4.87 -5.40 4.67
N ASP A 38 -3.60 -5.25 5.04
CA ASP A 38 -3.03 -5.63 6.34
C ASP A 38 -3.64 -4.86 7.53
N ARG A 39 -4.19 -3.66 7.29
CA ARG A 39 -4.87 -2.85 8.31
C ARG A 39 -6.34 -3.21 8.54
N VAL A 40 -6.93 -4.11 7.75
CA VAL A 40 -8.37 -4.43 7.83
C VAL A 40 -8.79 -4.91 9.22
N ALA A 41 -8.01 -5.82 9.83
CA ALA A 41 -8.37 -6.37 11.14
C ALA A 41 -8.37 -5.30 12.24
N ALA A 42 -7.36 -4.41 12.25
CA ALA A 42 -7.27 -3.31 13.20
C ALA A 42 -8.43 -2.31 13.02
N LEU A 43 -8.78 -1.99 11.77
CA LEU A 43 -9.89 -1.09 11.48
C LEU A 43 -11.24 -1.68 11.91
N ARG A 44 -11.47 -2.97 11.67
CA ARG A 44 -12.66 -3.70 12.13
C ARG A 44 -12.79 -3.67 13.66
N ALA A 45 -11.70 -4.00 14.36
CA ALA A 45 -11.66 -3.95 15.81
C ALA A 45 -11.97 -2.55 16.38
N ILE A 46 -11.45 -1.48 15.77
CA ILE A 46 -11.73 -0.10 16.17
C ILE A 46 -13.18 0.30 15.87
N ALA A 47 -13.73 -0.16 14.74
CA ALA A 47 -15.11 0.11 14.34
C ALA A 47 -16.15 -0.73 15.12
N GLY A 48 -15.72 -1.78 15.84
CA GLY A 48 -16.60 -2.67 16.59
C GLY A 48 -17.35 -3.68 15.71
N VAL A 49 -16.80 -4.05 14.55
CA VAL A 49 -17.37 -5.01 13.59
C VAL A 49 -16.40 -6.14 13.25
#